data_AF-A0AA48L1S2-F1
#
_entry.id   AF-A0AA48L1S2-F1
#
_cell.length_a   1.000
_cell.length_b   1.000
_cell.length_c   1.000
_cell.angle_alpha   90.00
_cell.angle_beta   90.00
_cell.angle_gamma   90.00
#
_symmetry.space_group_name_H-M   'P 1'
#
loop_
_entity.id
_entity.type
_entity.pdbx_description
1 polymer ?
#
loop_
_entity_poly.entity_id
_entity_poly.type
_entity_poly.pdbx_seq_one_letter_code
_entity_poly.pdbx_strand_id
1 'polypeptide(L)'
;MSFIVAVASSGMLAASGGATLRTPAATWRESNLVSTFNGYNSPPSYHHGTPPHLPARPQTAPASTERIRSRALLEDTDASRKAAYLQEELSGARVWRVGGVGVFAYAEDVRAERVRQAAWREWSATNGSDEWLHAARLRTAKYITAHEQGRLRPLVRWHLVEGNGSLPMDALPVGREASGAVLYSARAWLGGGVEIGKCGMHIRGGSAFTYGGEELDVPFFEVLCGPPDVVEWVSFERGATANLPGWQPVEGARDRMTLRAVLIARATHEGGLQPCKCLVDDDHACIPSGGQESWVTPFEVLTYAAMFRR
;
A
#
# COMPACT_ATOMS: atom_id res chain seq x y z
N MET A 1 -31.37 12.74 -15.23
CA MET A 1 -32.31 12.49 -14.13
C MET A 1 -31.48 12.22 -12.90
N SER A 2 -31.31 13.25 -12.07
CA SER A 2 -30.40 13.26 -10.92
C SER A 2 -31.21 13.02 -9.66
N PHE A 3 -30.83 12.02 -8.86
CA PHE A 3 -31.31 11.88 -7.49
C PHE A 3 -30.14 12.12 -6.55
N ILE A 4 -30.17 13.29 -5.89
CA ILE A 4 -29.32 13.64 -4.75
C ILE A 4 -30.16 13.32 -3.51
N VAL A 5 -29.70 12.39 -2.68
CA VAL A 5 -30.26 12.19 -1.33
C VAL A 5 -29.37 12.94 -0.35
N ALA A 6 -29.94 14.00 0.25
CA ALA A 6 -29.33 14.77 1.32
C ALA A 6 -29.45 14.00 2.65
N VAL A 7 -28.34 13.87 3.39
CA VAL A 7 -28.34 13.41 4.78
C VAL A 7 -28.14 14.63 5.69
N ALA A 8 -29.13 14.87 6.54
CA ALA A 8 -29.13 15.93 7.54
C ALA A 8 -28.34 15.48 8.79
N SER A 9 -27.34 16.26 9.20
CA SER A 9 -26.61 16.09 10.46
C SER A 9 -27.12 17.09 11.50
N SER A 10 -27.76 16.59 12.55
CA SER A 10 -28.16 17.38 13.72
C SER A 10 -26.95 17.68 14.60
N GLY A 11 -26.68 18.97 14.83
CA GLY A 11 -25.71 19.45 15.79
C GLY A 11 -26.26 19.43 17.21
N MET A 12 -25.40 19.16 18.19
CA MET A 12 -25.67 19.39 19.60
C MET A 12 -24.44 20.00 20.27
N LEU A 13 -24.69 21.12 20.95
CA LEU A 13 -23.71 22.00 21.58
C LEU A 13 -23.04 21.39 22.83
N ALA A 14 -21.85 21.92 23.09
CA ALA A 14 -20.99 21.68 24.24
C ALA A 14 -21.53 22.21 25.58
N ALA A 15 -21.02 21.64 26.68
CA ALA A 15 -20.87 22.32 27.96
C ALA A 15 -19.65 21.78 28.72
N SER A 16 -19.03 22.70 29.43
CA SER A 16 -17.73 22.76 30.12
C SER A 16 -17.60 21.96 31.42
N GLY A 17 -16.36 21.65 31.82
CA GLY A 17 -15.99 21.33 33.20
C GLY A 17 -14.48 21.15 33.36
N GLY A 18 -13.80 22.16 33.94
CA GLY A 18 -12.36 22.12 34.22
C GLY A 18 -12.02 21.45 35.55
N ALA A 19 -10.81 20.91 35.65
CA ALA A 19 -10.14 20.67 36.92
C ALA A 19 -8.62 20.58 36.71
N THR A 20 -7.91 21.53 37.31
CA THR A 20 -6.46 21.62 37.46
C THR A 20 -5.98 20.68 38.57
N LEU A 21 -4.98 19.86 38.30
CA LEU A 21 -4.27 19.09 39.34
C LEU A 21 -2.82 19.56 39.46
N ARG A 22 -2.55 20.10 40.65
CA ARG A 22 -1.25 20.59 41.15
C ARG A 22 -0.36 19.41 41.55
N THR A 23 0.91 19.49 41.16
CA THR A 23 2.02 18.70 41.69
C THR A 23 2.46 19.22 43.07
N PRO A 24 2.80 18.34 44.04
CA PRO A 24 3.56 18.75 45.21
C PRO A 24 5.04 18.44 45.05
N ALA A 25 5.86 19.45 45.32
CA ALA A 25 7.30 19.35 45.51
C ALA A 25 7.63 18.80 46.90
N ALA A 26 8.63 17.93 47.00
CA ALA A 26 9.23 17.52 48.26
C ALA A 26 10.75 17.77 48.20
N THR A 27 11.19 18.65 49.10
CA THR A 27 12.57 19.04 49.39
C THR A 27 13.22 18.03 50.33
N TRP A 28 14.45 17.61 50.05
CA TRP A 28 15.31 16.91 51.02
C TRP A 28 16.75 17.42 50.98
N ARG A 29 17.30 17.53 52.20
CA ARG A 29 18.49 18.27 52.61
C ARG A 29 19.80 17.64 52.16
N GLU A 30 20.78 18.50 51.91
CA GLU A 30 22.20 18.18 51.76
C GLU A 30 22.81 17.69 53.07
N SER A 31 23.63 16.62 52.99
CA SER A 31 24.66 16.34 53.97
C SER A 31 25.93 15.90 53.24
N ASN A 32 27.02 16.63 53.54
CA ASN A 32 28.36 16.44 53.01
C ASN A 32 29.00 15.17 53.56
N LEU A 33 29.51 14.30 52.69
CA LEU A 33 30.68 13.45 52.98
C LEU A 33 31.57 13.36 51.73
N VAL A 34 32.77 13.92 51.87
CA VAL A 34 33.91 13.76 50.96
C VAL A 34 34.50 12.37 51.20
N SER A 35 34.70 11.56 50.15
CA SER A 35 35.82 10.61 50.09
C SER A 35 36.04 10.02 48.70
N THR A 36 37.22 10.32 48.15
CA THR A 36 38.11 9.45 47.35
C THR A 36 37.56 8.72 46.12
N PHE A 37 37.98 9.22 44.96
CA PHE A 37 38.06 8.52 43.66
C PHE A 37 38.81 7.18 43.81
N ASN A 38 38.18 6.06 43.46
CA ASN A 38 38.89 4.82 43.16
C ASN A 38 38.08 3.92 42.20
N GLY A 39 38.71 3.53 41.09
CA GLY A 39 38.42 2.33 40.28
C GLY A 39 37.03 2.15 39.65
N TYR A 40 36.88 2.53 38.37
CA TYR A 40 35.84 1.97 37.51
C TYR A 40 36.14 0.48 37.23
N ASN A 41 35.36 -0.43 37.80
CA ASN A 41 35.29 -1.82 37.31
C ASN A 41 34.26 -1.92 36.18
N SER A 42 34.67 -2.48 35.04
CA SER A 42 33.78 -2.76 33.90
C SER A 42 32.69 -3.78 34.26
N PRO A 43 31.45 -3.63 33.74
CA PRO A 43 30.41 -4.64 33.92
C PRO A 43 30.73 -5.93 33.15
N PRO A 44 30.18 -7.08 33.57
CA PRO A 44 30.46 -8.37 32.96
C PRO A 44 29.98 -8.42 31.50
N SER A 45 30.86 -8.90 30.62
CA SER A 45 30.57 -9.15 29.21
C SER A 45 29.52 -10.26 29.07
N TYR A 46 28.30 -9.89 28.66
CA TYR A 46 27.37 -10.87 28.12
C TYR A 46 27.94 -11.37 26.79
N HIS A 47 28.24 -12.67 26.73
CA HIS A 47 28.52 -13.34 25.46
C HIS A 47 27.27 -13.21 24.56
N HIS A 48 27.33 -12.32 23.58
CA HIS A 48 26.38 -12.30 22.48
C HIS A 48 26.54 -13.61 21.71
N GLY A 49 25.60 -14.54 21.91
CA GLY A 49 25.37 -15.61 20.96
C GLY A 49 25.15 -15.00 19.58
N THR A 50 25.78 -15.57 18.57
CA THR A 50 25.67 -15.14 17.18
C THR A 50 24.18 -15.07 16.80
N PRO A 51 23.68 -13.96 16.24
CA PRO A 51 22.31 -13.91 15.77
C PRO A 51 22.08 -15.01 14.73
N PRO A 52 20.89 -15.62 14.67
CA PRO A 52 20.57 -16.60 13.64
C PRO A 52 20.86 -15.99 12.27
N HIS A 53 21.67 -16.70 11.49
CA HIS A 53 22.14 -16.29 10.17
C HIS A 53 20.95 -15.75 9.34
N LEU A 54 20.96 -14.44 9.07
CA LEU A 54 20.15 -13.89 7.99
C LEU A 54 20.56 -14.63 6.71
N PRO A 55 19.61 -15.08 5.87
CA PRO A 55 19.94 -15.77 4.64
C PRO A 55 20.86 -14.88 3.79
N ALA A 56 22.03 -15.41 3.44
CA ALA A 56 23.01 -14.70 2.63
C ALA A 56 22.40 -14.42 1.25
N ARG A 57 22.39 -13.15 0.84
CA ARG A 57 21.94 -12.75 -0.50
C ARG A 57 22.88 -13.37 -1.55
N PRO A 58 22.37 -14.04 -2.59
CA PRO A 58 23.21 -14.67 -3.62
C PRO A 58 24.23 -13.69 -4.23
N GLN A 59 25.50 -14.09 -4.31
CA GLN A 59 26.62 -13.29 -4.83
C GLN A 59 26.87 -13.46 -6.34
N THR A 60 25.91 -13.98 -7.10
CA THR A 60 26.05 -14.06 -8.56
C THR A 60 25.78 -12.72 -9.20
N ALA A 61 26.62 -12.31 -10.16
CA ALA A 61 26.37 -11.09 -10.93
C ALA A 61 24.98 -11.19 -11.58
N PRO A 62 24.15 -10.13 -11.47
CA PRO A 62 22.78 -10.19 -11.95
C PRO A 62 22.72 -10.46 -13.45
N ALA A 63 21.74 -11.24 -13.88
CA ALA A 63 21.47 -11.55 -15.28
C ALA A 63 21.35 -10.25 -16.10
N SER A 64 21.58 -10.29 -17.41
CA SER A 64 21.52 -9.09 -18.28
C SER A 64 20.19 -8.33 -18.13
N THR A 65 19.08 -9.04 -18.02
CA THR A 65 17.75 -8.51 -17.74
C THR A 65 17.66 -7.78 -16.40
N GLU A 66 18.26 -8.33 -15.35
CA GLU A 66 18.31 -7.72 -14.01
C GLU A 66 19.14 -6.43 -14.01
N ARG A 67 20.21 -6.36 -14.83
CA ARG A 67 21.00 -5.12 -15.00
C ARG A 67 20.20 -4.02 -15.69
N ILE A 68 19.44 -4.36 -16.74
CA ILE A 68 18.59 -3.40 -17.45
C ILE A 68 17.50 -2.86 -16.50
N ARG A 69 16.85 -3.74 -15.73
CA ARG A 69 15.87 -3.35 -14.69
C ARG A 69 16.49 -2.47 -13.61
N SER A 70 17.68 -2.83 -13.12
CA SER A 70 18.38 -2.04 -12.10
C SER A 70 18.68 -0.62 -12.58
N ARG A 71 19.10 -0.46 -13.84
CA ARG A 71 19.30 0.87 -14.45
C ARG A 71 17.98 1.63 -14.58
N ALA A 72 16.94 0.97 -15.09
CA ALA A 72 15.62 1.57 -15.23
C ALA A 72 15.05 2.01 -13.87
N LEU A 73 15.29 1.24 -12.80
CA LEU A 73 14.87 1.60 -11.45
C LEU A 73 15.54 2.89 -10.97
N LEU A 74 16.85 3.06 -11.19
CA LEU A 74 17.54 4.29 -10.82
C LEU A 74 16.98 5.51 -11.58
N GLU A 75 16.83 5.35 -12.90
CA GLU A 75 16.30 6.40 -13.78
C GLU A 75 14.84 6.76 -13.47
N ASP A 76 13.97 5.75 -13.28
CA ASP A 76 12.56 5.95 -12.95
C ASP A 76 12.39 6.50 -11.52
N THR A 77 13.26 6.11 -10.58
CA THR A 77 13.28 6.69 -9.24
C THR A 77 13.64 8.18 -9.29
N ASP A 78 14.69 8.58 -10.02
CA ASP A 78 15.04 10.00 -10.21
C ASP A 78 13.90 10.77 -10.89
N ALA A 79 13.34 10.20 -11.95
CA ALA A 79 12.21 10.77 -12.66
C ALA A 79 10.99 10.95 -11.75
N SER A 80 10.68 9.99 -10.88
CA SER A 80 9.54 10.06 -9.95
C SER A 80 9.66 11.18 -8.90
N ARG A 81 10.84 11.79 -8.73
CA ARG A 81 11.03 12.97 -7.89
C ARG A 81 10.53 14.27 -8.54
N LYS A 82 10.12 14.23 -9.82
CA LYS A 82 9.69 15.39 -10.60
C LYS A 82 8.16 15.36 -10.75
N ALA A 83 7.49 16.39 -10.23
CA ALA A 83 6.03 16.49 -10.24
C ALA A 83 5.43 16.32 -11.65
N ALA A 84 6.05 16.88 -12.69
CA ALA A 84 5.59 16.75 -14.06
C ALA A 84 5.45 15.28 -14.52
N TYR A 85 6.39 14.41 -14.15
CA TYR A 85 6.34 12.99 -14.54
C TYR A 85 5.31 12.20 -13.72
N LEU A 86 5.01 12.63 -12.49
CA LEU A 86 3.90 12.09 -11.71
C LEU A 86 2.54 12.51 -12.30
N GLN A 87 2.42 13.74 -12.81
CA GLN A 87 1.21 14.17 -13.53
C GLN A 87 1.02 13.41 -14.85
N GLU A 88 2.11 13.08 -15.56
CA GLU A 88 2.06 12.19 -16.72
C GLU A 88 1.61 10.76 -16.35
N GLU A 89 2.03 10.23 -15.20
CA GLU A 89 1.54 8.93 -14.69
C GLU A 89 0.03 8.97 -14.43
N LEU A 90 -0.43 10.01 -13.72
CA LEU A 90 -1.83 10.14 -13.30
C LEU A 90 -2.79 10.35 -14.47
N SER A 91 -2.36 11.03 -15.53
CA SER A 91 -3.09 11.17 -16.79
C SER A 91 -3.00 9.94 -17.71
N GLY A 92 -2.17 8.94 -17.36
CA GLY A 92 -1.91 7.76 -18.18
C GLY A 92 -0.98 8.02 -19.38
N ALA A 93 -0.42 9.22 -19.53
CA ALA A 93 0.57 9.56 -20.55
C ALA A 93 1.90 8.80 -20.35
N ARG A 94 2.23 8.45 -19.10
CA ARG A 94 3.40 7.67 -18.70
C ARG A 94 3.00 6.37 -18.03
N VAL A 95 3.81 5.34 -18.27
CA VAL A 95 3.91 4.16 -17.40
C VAL A 95 5.36 4.00 -16.96
N TRP A 96 5.57 3.63 -15.70
CA TRP A 96 6.90 3.31 -15.19
C TRP A 96 7.37 1.97 -15.75
N ARG A 97 8.69 1.81 -15.93
CA ARG A 97 9.30 0.60 -16.51
C ARG A 97 9.52 -0.48 -15.46
N VAL A 98 9.53 -0.09 -14.20
CA VAL A 98 9.65 -0.95 -13.01
C VAL A 98 8.59 -0.56 -11.99
N GLY A 99 8.36 -1.43 -11.02
CA GLY A 99 7.61 -1.16 -9.80
C GLY A 99 8.43 -0.44 -8.73
N GLY A 100 7.79 -0.15 -7.61
CA GLY A 100 8.30 0.65 -6.50
C GLY A 100 8.41 2.15 -6.78
N VAL A 101 7.81 2.64 -7.88
CA VAL A 101 7.97 4.02 -8.34
C VAL A 101 6.62 4.63 -8.74
N GLY A 102 6.54 5.96 -8.68
CA GLY A 102 5.32 6.69 -9.02
C GLY A 102 4.49 7.15 -7.82
N VAL A 103 3.31 7.69 -8.12
CA VAL A 103 2.41 8.32 -7.15
C VAL A 103 1.88 7.32 -6.14
N PHE A 104 1.59 6.10 -6.57
CA PHE A 104 0.98 5.06 -5.73
C PHE A 104 2.02 4.21 -4.97
N ALA A 105 3.31 4.36 -5.27
CA ALA A 105 4.37 3.63 -4.57
C ALA A 105 4.60 4.20 -3.17
N TYR A 106 4.93 3.35 -2.19
CA TYR A 106 5.45 3.79 -0.89
C TYR A 106 6.93 4.24 -1.03
N ALA A 107 7.37 5.18 -0.20
CA ALA A 107 8.78 5.51 0.01
C ALA A 107 9.05 5.88 1.46
N GLU A 108 10.22 5.47 1.95
CA GLU A 108 10.75 5.93 3.24
C GLU A 108 11.31 7.35 3.15
N ASP A 109 11.77 7.77 1.97
CA ASP A 109 12.25 9.13 1.73
C ASP A 109 11.08 10.12 1.82
N VAL A 110 11.01 10.82 2.95
CA VAL A 110 10.00 11.84 3.24
C VAL A 110 9.89 12.91 2.14
N ARG A 111 10.99 13.23 1.45
CA ARG A 111 10.94 14.20 0.34
C ARG A 111 10.22 13.59 -0.87
N ALA A 112 10.50 12.34 -1.19
CA ALA A 112 9.81 11.62 -2.26
C ALA A 112 8.30 11.48 -1.95
N GLU A 113 7.95 11.10 -0.72
CA GLU A 113 6.54 10.99 -0.32
C GLU A 113 5.80 12.33 -0.39
N ARG A 114 6.42 13.44 0.04
CA ARG A 114 5.81 14.77 -0.08
C ARG A 114 5.49 15.14 -1.53
N VAL A 115 6.38 14.80 -2.47
CA VAL A 115 6.16 15.07 -3.90
C VAL A 115 5.01 14.21 -4.45
N ARG A 116 4.95 12.93 -4.08
CA ARG A 116 3.86 12.01 -4.46
C ARG A 116 2.51 12.45 -3.91
N GLN A 117 2.47 12.83 -2.63
CA GLN A 117 1.27 13.36 -1.96
C GLN A 117 0.78 14.65 -2.60
N ALA A 118 1.69 15.56 -2.94
CA ALA A 118 1.34 16.81 -3.61
C ALA A 118 0.75 16.55 -5.01
N ALA A 119 1.40 15.69 -5.81
CA ALA A 119 0.91 15.32 -7.14
C ALA A 119 -0.48 14.67 -7.08
N TRP A 120 -0.68 13.72 -6.16
CA TRP A 120 -1.98 13.08 -5.97
C TRP A 120 -3.05 14.08 -5.55
N ARG A 121 -2.78 14.91 -4.54
CA ARG A 121 -3.72 15.92 -4.04
C ARG A 121 -4.15 16.90 -5.14
N GLU A 122 -3.18 17.42 -5.90
CA GLU A 122 -3.44 18.37 -6.98
C GLU A 122 -4.32 17.74 -8.07
N TRP A 123 -3.98 16.52 -8.47
CA TRP A 123 -4.72 15.80 -9.50
C TRP A 123 -6.13 15.44 -9.04
N SER A 124 -6.28 14.85 -7.85
CA SER A 124 -7.58 14.44 -7.31
C SER A 124 -8.50 15.62 -6.96
N ALA A 125 -7.96 16.84 -6.83
CA ALA A 125 -8.76 18.04 -6.59
C ALA A 125 -9.53 18.52 -7.84
N THR A 126 -9.05 18.15 -9.04
CA THR A 126 -9.62 18.61 -10.32
C THR A 126 -10.06 17.48 -11.25
N ASN A 127 -9.77 16.23 -10.90
CA ASN A 127 -10.06 15.03 -11.70
C ASN A 127 -10.93 14.05 -10.91
N GLY A 128 -11.74 13.27 -11.63
CA GLY A 128 -12.70 12.32 -11.08
C GLY A 128 -12.60 10.91 -11.68
N SER A 129 -13.74 10.21 -11.68
CA SER A 129 -13.85 8.84 -12.18
C SER A 129 -13.52 8.73 -13.66
N ASP A 130 -13.94 9.72 -14.46
CA ASP A 130 -13.81 9.69 -15.91
C ASP A 130 -12.36 9.86 -16.34
N GLU A 131 -11.62 10.77 -15.69
CA GLU A 131 -10.20 10.97 -15.93
C GLU A 131 -9.38 9.78 -15.44
N TRP A 132 -9.74 9.19 -14.29
CA TRP A 132 -9.08 7.97 -13.81
C TRP A 132 -9.29 6.81 -14.78
N LEU A 133 -10.51 6.62 -15.28
CA LEU A 133 -10.85 5.58 -16.24
C LEU A 133 -10.14 5.80 -17.59
N HIS A 134 -10.06 7.04 -18.06
CA HIS A 134 -9.28 7.40 -19.23
C HIS A 134 -7.80 7.04 -19.05
N ALA A 135 -7.20 7.43 -17.93
CA ALA A 135 -5.82 7.10 -17.60
C ALA A 135 -5.58 5.58 -17.48
N ALA A 136 -6.53 4.83 -16.91
CA ALA A 136 -6.45 3.37 -16.79
C ALA A 136 -6.47 2.67 -18.16
N ARG A 137 -7.28 3.16 -19.12
CA ARG A 137 -7.28 2.67 -20.51
C ARG A 137 -5.92 2.92 -21.17
N LEU A 138 -5.40 4.14 -21.07
CA LEU A 138 -4.10 4.51 -21.66
C LEU A 138 -2.94 3.70 -21.05
N ARG A 139 -2.93 3.55 -19.72
CA ARG A 139 -1.95 2.74 -19.00
C ARG A 139 -1.98 1.28 -19.44
N THR A 140 -3.17 0.69 -19.52
CA THR A 140 -3.36 -0.71 -19.98
C THR A 140 -2.84 -0.89 -21.40
N ALA A 141 -3.21 -0.01 -22.33
CA ALA A 141 -2.73 -0.04 -23.71
C ALA A 141 -1.19 0.05 -23.79
N LYS A 142 -0.56 0.94 -23.00
CA LYS A 142 0.90 1.07 -22.94
C LYS A 142 1.58 -0.19 -22.43
N TYR A 143 1.02 -0.88 -21.43
CA TYR A 143 1.57 -2.16 -20.96
C TYR A 143 1.52 -3.25 -22.04
N ILE A 144 0.41 -3.34 -22.77
CA ILE A 144 0.23 -4.30 -23.87
C ILE A 144 1.25 -4.01 -24.98
N THR A 145 1.29 -2.78 -25.47
CA THR A 145 2.23 -2.38 -26.54
C THR A 145 3.69 -2.59 -26.12
N ALA A 146 4.05 -2.25 -24.88
CA ALA A 146 5.40 -2.48 -24.38
C ALA A 146 5.75 -3.97 -24.37
N HIS A 147 4.81 -4.83 -23.97
CA HIS A 147 4.99 -6.29 -23.98
C HIS A 147 5.23 -6.83 -25.39
N GLU A 148 4.36 -6.46 -26.34
CA GLU A 148 4.43 -6.90 -27.74
C GLU A 148 5.72 -6.47 -28.43
N GLN A 149 6.24 -5.28 -28.07
CA GLN A 149 7.48 -4.74 -28.61
C GLN A 149 8.74 -5.23 -27.87
N GLY A 150 8.61 -6.09 -26.85
CA GLY A 150 9.73 -6.52 -26.01
C GLY A 150 10.38 -5.37 -25.23
N ARG A 151 9.67 -4.26 -25.03
CA ARG A 151 10.15 -3.12 -24.24
C ARG A 151 9.94 -3.40 -22.76
N LEU A 152 10.78 -2.76 -21.95
CA LEU A 152 10.68 -2.88 -20.50
C LEU A 152 9.35 -2.31 -19.99
N ARG A 153 8.68 -3.07 -19.14
CA ARG A 153 7.45 -2.73 -18.42
C ARG A 153 7.53 -3.31 -16.99
N PRO A 154 6.72 -2.83 -16.03
CA PRO A 154 6.77 -3.36 -14.69
C PRO A 154 6.26 -4.81 -14.70
N LEU A 155 6.87 -5.67 -13.88
CA LEU A 155 6.51 -7.09 -13.83
C LEU A 155 5.13 -7.29 -13.23
N VAL A 156 4.84 -6.53 -12.17
CA VAL A 156 3.52 -6.40 -11.57
C VAL A 156 2.89 -5.10 -12.06
N ARG A 157 1.63 -5.15 -12.48
CA ARG A 157 0.91 -4.00 -13.04
C ARG A 157 -0.58 -4.08 -12.74
N TRP A 158 -1.23 -2.94 -12.88
CA TRP A 158 -2.68 -2.83 -12.88
C TRP A 158 -3.21 -2.88 -14.31
N HIS A 159 -4.19 -3.73 -14.57
CA HIS A 159 -4.82 -3.88 -15.89
C HIS A 159 -6.31 -3.60 -15.78
N LEU A 160 -6.82 -2.68 -16.60
CA LEU A 160 -8.23 -2.32 -16.62
C LEU A 160 -9.10 -3.50 -17.10
N VAL A 161 -10.20 -3.74 -16.40
CA VAL A 161 -11.30 -4.62 -16.76
C VAL A 161 -12.54 -3.76 -16.88
N GLU A 162 -13.26 -3.89 -17.99
CA GLU A 162 -14.44 -3.08 -18.28
C GLU A 162 -15.68 -3.97 -18.46
N GLY A 163 -16.77 -3.61 -17.78
CA GLY A 163 -18.04 -4.32 -17.78
C GLY A 163 -17.86 -5.80 -17.43
N ASN A 164 -18.37 -6.67 -18.31
CA ASN A 164 -18.29 -8.13 -18.17
C ASN A 164 -17.04 -8.72 -18.82
N GLY A 165 -15.97 -7.93 -19.00
CA GLY A 165 -14.70 -8.40 -19.54
C GLY A 165 -14.08 -9.51 -18.68
N SER A 166 -13.39 -10.45 -19.33
CA SER A 166 -12.65 -11.50 -18.62
C SER A 166 -11.41 -10.94 -17.94
N LEU A 167 -11.02 -11.52 -16.80
CA LEU A 167 -9.74 -11.21 -16.17
C LEU A 167 -8.57 -11.60 -17.10
N PRO A 168 -7.45 -10.84 -17.12
CA PRO A 168 -6.25 -11.21 -17.86
C PRO A 168 -5.70 -12.57 -17.42
N MET A 169 -5.08 -13.30 -18.34
CA MET A 169 -4.50 -14.63 -18.05
C MET A 169 -3.42 -14.61 -16.96
N ASP A 170 -2.76 -13.47 -16.78
CA ASP A 170 -1.73 -13.26 -15.77
C ASP A 170 -2.24 -12.47 -14.55
N ALA A 171 -3.56 -12.43 -14.31
CA ALA A 171 -4.14 -11.96 -13.05
C ALA A 171 -3.49 -12.69 -11.88
N LEU A 172 -3.00 -11.92 -10.89
CA LEU A 172 -2.19 -12.44 -9.79
C LEU A 172 -3.09 -12.96 -8.67
N PRO A 173 -3.15 -14.28 -8.41
CA PRO A 173 -3.93 -14.81 -7.29
C PRO A 173 -3.37 -14.31 -5.97
N VAL A 174 -4.18 -13.63 -5.16
CA VAL A 174 -3.75 -13.09 -3.87
C VAL A 174 -4.53 -13.67 -2.69
N GLY A 175 -5.64 -14.35 -2.95
CA GLY A 175 -6.50 -14.94 -1.94
C GLY A 175 -7.38 -16.05 -2.48
N ARG A 176 -8.24 -16.58 -1.61
CA ARG A 176 -9.27 -17.57 -1.94
C ARG A 176 -10.44 -17.47 -0.97
N GLU A 177 -11.65 -17.66 -1.47
CA GLU A 177 -12.83 -17.89 -0.64
C GLU A 177 -12.69 -19.20 0.15
N ALA A 178 -13.54 -19.39 1.16
CA ALA A 178 -13.62 -20.65 1.91
C ALA A 178 -13.93 -21.87 1.00
N SER A 179 -14.66 -21.64 -0.10
CA SER A 179 -14.95 -22.66 -1.13
C SER A 179 -13.73 -23.06 -1.97
N GLY A 180 -12.61 -22.33 -1.85
CA GLY A 180 -11.43 -22.48 -2.69
C GLY A 180 -11.43 -21.63 -3.97
N ALA A 181 -12.51 -20.89 -4.24
CA ALA A 181 -12.57 -20.00 -5.40
C ALA A 181 -11.52 -18.89 -5.29
N VAL A 182 -10.74 -18.66 -6.36
CA VAL A 182 -9.60 -17.73 -6.35
C VAL A 182 -10.05 -16.28 -6.32
N LEU A 183 -9.36 -15.48 -5.52
CA LEU A 183 -9.56 -14.03 -5.39
C LEU A 183 -8.31 -13.25 -5.85
N TYR A 184 -8.57 -12.10 -6.46
CA TYR A 184 -7.57 -11.18 -6.99
C TYR A 184 -7.71 -9.81 -6.33
N SER A 185 -6.63 -9.03 -6.26
CA SER A 185 -6.70 -7.64 -5.82
C SER A 185 -7.23 -6.76 -6.96
N ALA A 186 -8.20 -5.92 -6.63
CA ALA A 186 -8.78 -4.95 -7.55
C ALA A 186 -8.60 -3.54 -6.99
N ARG A 187 -8.54 -2.53 -7.86
CA ARG A 187 -8.67 -1.12 -7.46
C ARG A 187 -9.60 -0.36 -8.40
N ALA A 188 -10.35 0.60 -7.87
CA ALA A 188 -11.28 1.40 -8.65
C ALA A 188 -11.38 2.82 -8.08
N TRP A 189 -11.83 3.77 -8.92
CA TRP A 189 -12.19 5.09 -8.43
C TRP A 189 -13.53 5.04 -7.69
N LEU A 190 -13.51 5.29 -6.39
CA LEU A 190 -14.69 5.31 -5.53
C LEU A 190 -14.60 6.48 -4.56
N GLY A 191 -15.69 7.22 -4.41
CA GLY A 191 -15.76 8.30 -3.41
C GLY A 191 -14.75 9.44 -3.60
N GLY A 192 -14.23 9.68 -4.80
CA GLY A 192 -13.23 10.73 -5.04
C GLY A 192 -11.79 10.31 -4.76
N GLY A 193 -11.51 9.00 -4.70
CA GLY A 193 -10.16 8.46 -4.61
C GLY A 193 -10.09 7.06 -5.21
N VAL A 194 -8.92 6.43 -5.12
CA VAL A 194 -8.73 5.04 -5.55
C VAL A 194 -8.85 4.14 -4.32
N GLU A 195 -9.75 3.18 -4.38
CA GLU A 195 -9.98 2.19 -3.32
C GLU A 195 -9.50 0.82 -3.77
N ILE A 196 -8.97 0.02 -2.83
CA ILE A 196 -8.58 -1.37 -3.05
C ILE A 196 -9.72 -2.27 -2.59
N GLY A 197 -10.04 -3.27 -3.41
CA GLY A 197 -11.03 -4.30 -3.13
C GLY A 197 -10.58 -5.65 -3.67
N LYS A 198 -11.56 -6.53 -3.91
CA LYS A 198 -11.34 -7.86 -4.48
C LYS A 198 -12.13 -8.03 -5.78
N CYS A 199 -11.65 -8.90 -6.65
CA CYS A 199 -12.40 -9.36 -7.82
C CYS A 199 -12.24 -10.86 -8.02
N GLY A 200 -13.18 -11.45 -8.76
CA GLY A 200 -13.22 -12.87 -9.02
C GLY A 200 -14.44 -13.25 -9.86
N MET A 201 -14.29 -14.26 -10.72
CA MET A 201 -15.37 -14.67 -11.64
C MET A 201 -16.65 -15.16 -10.93
N HIS A 202 -16.53 -15.57 -9.66
CA HIS A 202 -17.63 -16.05 -8.83
C HIS A 202 -18.29 -14.94 -8.02
N ILE A 203 -17.71 -13.73 -7.99
CA ILE A 203 -18.27 -12.57 -7.29
C ILE A 203 -19.36 -11.94 -8.17
N ARG A 204 -20.51 -11.60 -7.58
CA ARG A 204 -21.57 -10.88 -8.28
C ARG A 204 -21.05 -9.53 -8.79
N GLY A 205 -21.27 -9.22 -10.06
CA GLY A 205 -20.70 -8.00 -10.67
C GLY A 205 -19.19 -8.09 -10.93
N GLY A 206 -18.56 -9.23 -10.62
CA GLY A 206 -17.14 -9.50 -10.87
C GLY A 206 -16.18 -8.84 -9.87
N SER A 207 -16.64 -7.90 -9.03
CA SER A 207 -15.83 -7.15 -8.09
C SER A 207 -16.59 -6.82 -6.80
N ALA A 208 -15.85 -6.57 -5.73
CA ALA A 208 -16.37 -6.15 -4.44
C ALA A 208 -15.41 -5.16 -3.77
N PHE A 209 -15.94 -3.99 -3.42
CA PHE A 209 -15.25 -2.89 -2.75
C PHE A 209 -16.05 -2.45 -1.54
N THR A 210 -15.39 -1.89 -0.51
CA THR A 210 -16.13 -1.23 0.58
C THR A 210 -15.91 0.27 0.55
N TYR A 211 -17.01 1.02 0.60
CA TYR A 211 -16.98 2.47 0.71
C TYR A 211 -18.15 2.94 1.58
N GLY A 212 -17.87 3.84 2.53
CA GLY A 212 -18.92 4.38 3.43
C GLY A 212 -19.58 3.34 4.34
N GLY A 213 -18.94 2.18 4.56
CA GLY A 213 -19.50 1.07 5.33
C GLY A 213 -20.38 0.11 4.54
N GLU A 214 -20.51 0.30 3.21
CA GLU A 214 -21.28 -0.58 2.32
C GLU A 214 -20.37 -1.29 1.31
N GLU A 215 -20.73 -2.52 0.95
CA GLU A 215 -20.09 -3.27 -0.14
C GLU A 215 -20.74 -2.90 -1.49
N LEU A 216 -19.90 -2.59 -2.47
CA LEU A 216 -20.29 -2.15 -3.81
C LEU A 216 -19.56 -2.99 -4.87
N ASP A 217 -20.28 -3.38 -5.91
CA ASP A 217 -19.68 -3.80 -7.17
C ASP A 217 -19.51 -2.59 -8.11
N VAL A 218 -18.45 -2.61 -8.92
CA VAL A 218 -18.18 -1.55 -9.91
C VAL A 218 -17.99 -2.15 -11.31
N PRO A 219 -18.52 -1.49 -12.35
CA PRO A 219 -18.40 -1.98 -13.72
C PRO A 219 -16.99 -1.78 -14.31
N PHE A 220 -16.15 -0.94 -13.70
CA PHE A 220 -14.80 -0.66 -14.18
C PHE A 220 -13.82 -0.70 -13.01
N PHE A 221 -12.82 -1.55 -13.11
CA PHE A 221 -11.77 -1.69 -12.10
C PHE A 221 -10.46 -2.12 -12.76
N GLU A 222 -9.34 -1.88 -12.09
CA GLU A 222 -8.09 -2.50 -12.48
C GLU A 222 -7.82 -3.74 -11.60
N VAL A 223 -7.38 -4.83 -12.20
CA VAL A 223 -6.92 -6.03 -11.50
C VAL A 223 -5.41 -6.09 -11.49
N LEU A 224 -4.84 -6.51 -10.36
CA LEU A 224 -3.39 -6.70 -10.22
C LEU A 224 -2.96 -7.96 -10.99
N CYS A 225 -1.98 -7.82 -11.87
CA CYS A 225 -1.45 -8.92 -12.66
C CYS A 225 0.07 -8.90 -12.73
N GLY A 226 0.66 -10.08 -12.87
CA GLY A 226 2.09 -10.29 -12.86
C GLY A 226 2.45 -11.69 -12.38
N PRO A 227 3.71 -12.10 -12.54
CA PRO A 227 4.16 -13.43 -12.14
C PRO A 227 4.26 -13.53 -10.60
N PRO A 228 3.79 -14.62 -9.97
CA PRO A 228 3.71 -14.71 -8.51
C PRO A 228 5.06 -14.81 -7.81
N ASP A 229 6.13 -15.18 -8.52
CA ASP A 229 7.48 -15.31 -7.96
C ASP A 229 8.20 -13.96 -7.80
N VAL A 230 7.65 -12.86 -8.30
CA VAL A 230 8.24 -11.51 -8.16
C VAL A 230 7.74 -10.73 -6.95
N VAL A 231 6.79 -11.32 -6.22
CA VAL A 231 6.19 -10.74 -5.03
C VAL A 231 6.33 -11.69 -3.84
N GLU A 232 6.24 -11.13 -2.64
CA GLU A 232 6.18 -11.90 -1.40
C GLU A 232 5.25 -11.22 -0.38
N TRP A 233 4.77 -12.01 0.57
CA TRP A 233 3.87 -11.57 1.62
C TRP A 233 4.65 -11.37 2.91
N VAL A 234 4.58 -10.15 3.46
CA VAL A 234 5.20 -9.80 4.73
C VAL A 234 4.13 -9.83 5.81
N SER A 235 4.29 -10.69 6.82
CA SER A 235 3.31 -10.88 7.89
C SER A 235 3.43 -9.84 8.99
N PHE A 236 2.28 -9.37 9.48
CA PHE A 236 2.12 -8.47 10.61
C PHE A 236 1.22 -9.11 11.65
N GLU A 237 1.80 -9.42 12.81
CA GLU A 237 1.11 -10.01 13.94
C GLU A 237 0.18 -8.99 14.63
N ARG A 238 -0.70 -9.48 15.51
CA ARG A 238 -1.58 -8.60 16.30
C ARG A 238 -0.78 -7.52 17.04
N GLY A 239 -1.14 -6.26 16.80
CA GLY A 239 -0.49 -5.09 17.41
C GLY A 239 0.82 -4.67 16.75
N ALA A 240 1.27 -5.37 15.71
CA ALA A 240 2.35 -4.91 14.85
C ALA A 240 1.83 -3.87 13.87
N THR A 241 2.52 -2.74 13.80
CA THR A 241 2.23 -1.69 12.83
C THR A 241 2.84 -2.03 11.48
N ALA A 242 2.14 -1.73 10.38
CA ALA A 242 2.58 -1.85 9.00
C ALA A 242 3.68 -0.83 8.63
N ASN A 243 4.75 -0.75 9.44
CA ASN A 243 5.99 -0.09 9.07
C ASN A 243 6.81 -1.05 8.19
N LEU A 244 7.41 -0.54 7.12
CA LEU A 244 7.99 -1.37 6.06
C LEU A 244 9.46 -1.02 5.78
N PRO A 245 10.34 -0.94 6.80
CA PRO A 245 11.72 -0.55 6.60
C PRO A 245 12.47 -1.58 5.73
N GLY A 246 13.09 -1.11 4.65
CA GLY A 246 13.79 -1.92 3.67
C GLY A 246 12.88 -2.67 2.70
N TRP A 247 11.56 -2.62 2.90
CA TRP A 247 10.57 -3.29 2.06
C TRP A 247 9.97 -2.31 1.05
N GLN A 248 9.56 -2.85 -0.11
CA GLN A 248 8.78 -2.08 -1.08
C GLN A 248 7.48 -2.80 -1.36
N PRO A 249 6.38 -2.29 -0.79
CA PRO A 249 5.05 -2.71 -1.18
C PRO A 249 4.80 -2.51 -2.66
N VAL A 250 4.00 -3.40 -3.24
CA VAL A 250 3.39 -3.20 -4.56
C VAL A 250 2.47 -1.98 -4.49
N GLU A 251 2.41 -1.19 -5.57
CA GLU A 251 1.58 0.02 -5.61
C GLU A 251 0.11 -0.34 -5.41
N GLY A 252 -0.49 0.17 -4.33
CA GLY A 252 -1.92 0.07 -4.10
C GLY A 252 -2.61 1.36 -4.52
N ALA A 253 -2.92 2.17 -3.51
CA ALA A 253 -3.61 3.44 -3.65
C ALA A 253 -3.07 4.51 -2.69
N ARG A 254 -3.80 5.60 -2.55
CA ARG A 254 -3.53 6.69 -1.60
C ARG A 254 -4.80 7.01 -0.84
N ASP A 255 -4.70 7.05 0.48
CA ASP A 255 -5.83 7.38 1.34
C ASP A 255 -6.27 8.82 1.06
N ARG A 256 -7.57 9.07 0.92
CA ARG A 256 -8.09 10.40 0.55
C ARG A 256 -7.79 11.45 1.61
N MET A 257 -7.80 11.07 2.89
CA MET A 257 -7.73 12.03 3.99
C MET A 257 -6.28 12.35 4.37
N THR A 258 -5.46 11.31 4.54
CA THR A 258 -4.09 11.42 5.00
C THR A 258 -3.07 11.43 3.86
N LEU A 259 -3.47 11.04 2.65
CA LEU A 259 -2.59 10.87 1.47
C LEU A 259 -1.46 9.87 1.70
N ARG A 260 -1.56 9.05 2.75
CA ARG A 260 -0.63 7.96 3.02
C ARG A 260 -0.87 6.81 2.05
N ALA A 261 0.15 5.98 1.84
CA ALA A 261 0.06 4.80 0.99
C ALA A 261 -0.97 3.81 1.55
N VAL A 262 -1.91 3.40 0.71
CA VAL A 262 -2.81 2.27 1.00
C VAL A 262 -2.20 1.04 0.35
N LEU A 263 -1.88 0.06 1.17
CA LEU A 263 -1.16 -1.16 0.84
C LEU A 263 -2.13 -2.26 0.45
N ILE A 264 -1.72 -3.09 -0.51
CA ILE A 264 -2.42 -4.34 -0.82
C ILE A 264 -2.12 -5.32 0.31
N ALA A 265 -3.17 -5.76 1.00
CA ALA A 265 -3.07 -6.69 2.10
C ALA A 265 -3.92 -7.95 1.87
N ARG A 266 -3.74 -8.94 2.73
CA ARG A 266 -4.67 -10.07 2.87
C ARG A 266 -4.71 -10.54 4.31
N ALA A 267 -5.81 -11.19 4.70
CA ALA A 267 -5.94 -11.84 5.99
C ALA A 267 -6.93 -13.00 5.95
N THR A 268 -6.84 -13.90 6.93
CA THR A 268 -7.83 -14.96 7.09
C THR A 268 -9.14 -14.38 7.63
N HIS A 269 -10.25 -14.64 6.95
CA HIS A 269 -11.57 -14.20 7.36
C HIS A 269 -12.63 -15.17 6.82
N GLU A 270 -13.59 -15.56 7.66
CA GLU A 270 -14.67 -16.50 7.33
C GLU A 270 -14.20 -17.82 6.66
N GLY A 271 -13.03 -18.33 7.07
CA GLY A 271 -12.46 -19.57 6.53
C GLY A 271 -11.76 -19.42 5.16
N GLY A 272 -11.78 -18.22 4.57
CA GLY A 272 -11.02 -17.86 3.37
C GLY A 272 -9.77 -17.04 3.70
N LEU A 273 -8.94 -16.83 2.68
CA LEU A 273 -7.83 -15.87 2.68
C LEU A 273 -8.26 -14.68 1.80
N GLN A 274 -8.72 -13.61 2.43
CA GLN A 274 -9.40 -12.50 1.77
C GLN A 274 -8.40 -11.38 1.42
N PRO A 275 -8.35 -10.92 0.16
CA PRO A 275 -7.64 -9.70 -0.21
C PRO A 275 -8.28 -8.48 0.43
N CYS A 276 -7.46 -7.53 0.86
CA CYS A 276 -7.90 -6.39 1.63
C CYS A 276 -6.94 -5.21 1.51
N LYS A 277 -7.17 -4.16 2.30
CA LYS A 277 -6.32 -2.96 2.31
C LYS A 277 -5.78 -2.68 3.71
N CYS A 278 -4.58 -2.12 3.79
CA CYS A 278 -3.99 -1.65 5.04
C CYS A 278 -3.38 -0.27 4.79
N LEU A 279 -3.63 0.70 5.66
CA LEU A 279 -2.95 1.99 5.57
C LEU A 279 -1.53 1.83 6.10
N VAL A 280 -0.54 2.47 5.48
CA VAL A 280 0.82 2.44 6.03
C VAL A 280 0.84 3.06 7.43
N ASP A 281 1.63 2.44 8.30
CA ASP A 281 1.71 2.75 9.74
C ASP A 281 0.41 2.47 10.54
N ASP A 282 -0.50 1.66 10.02
CA ASP A 282 -1.66 1.15 10.76
C ASP A 282 -1.39 -0.24 11.35
N ASP A 283 -2.13 -0.62 12.39
CA ASP A 283 -1.96 -1.91 13.11
C ASP A 283 -3.02 -2.97 12.75
N HIS A 284 -3.86 -2.67 11.76
CA HIS A 284 -4.92 -3.54 11.25
C HIS A 284 -5.08 -3.37 9.73
N ALA A 285 -5.68 -4.38 9.10
CA ALA A 285 -6.18 -4.29 7.73
C ALA A 285 -7.71 -4.23 7.73
N CYS A 286 -8.29 -3.76 6.63
CA CYS A 286 -9.73 -3.60 6.42
C CYS A 286 -10.21 -4.49 5.28
N ILE A 287 -11.10 -5.44 5.57
CA ILE A 287 -11.68 -6.37 4.60
C ILE A 287 -13.10 -5.94 4.21
N PRO A 288 -13.45 -5.95 2.91
CA PRO A 288 -14.84 -5.97 2.45
C PRO A 288 -15.46 -7.35 2.69
N SER A 289 -16.40 -7.47 3.64
CA SER A 289 -17.11 -8.73 3.90
C SER A 289 -18.55 -8.51 4.33
N GLY A 290 -19.47 -9.26 3.75
CA GLY A 290 -20.88 -9.31 4.16
C GLY A 290 -21.61 -7.98 4.09
N GLY A 291 -21.22 -7.08 3.18
CA GLY A 291 -21.81 -5.74 3.11
C GLY A 291 -21.16 -4.68 4.01
N GLN A 292 -20.11 -5.00 4.78
CA GLN A 292 -19.46 -4.09 5.72
C GLN A 292 -17.93 -4.08 5.60
N GLU A 293 -17.28 -3.10 6.23
CA GLU A 293 -15.82 -3.08 6.44
C GLU A 293 -15.50 -3.70 7.80
N SER A 294 -14.67 -4.75 7.82
CA SER A 294 -14.21 -5.38 9.05
C SER A 294 -12.71 -5.16 9.26
N TRP A 295 -12.33 -4.75 10.48
CA TRP A 295 -10.93 -4.68 10.87
C TRP A 295 -10.40 -6.08 11.23
N VAL A 296 -9.21 -6.40 10.76
CA VAL A 296 -8.63 -7.73 10.90
C VAL A 296 -7.15 -7.69 11.30
N THR A 297 -6.80 -8.63 12.17
CA THR A 297 -5.43 -8.97 12.60
C THR A 297 -5.36 -10.48 12.91
N PRO A 298 -4.23 -11.16 12.65
CA PRO A 298 -3.05 -10.69 11.91
C PRO A 298 -3.36 -10.52 10.40
N PHE A 299 -2.45 -9.87 9.69
CA PHE A 299 -2.57 -9.64 8.23
C PHE A 299 -1.21 -9.73 7.54
N GLU A 300 -1.21 -9.77 6.22
CA GLU A 300 0.00 -9.76 5.39
C GLU A 300 -0.06 -8.63 4.37
N VAL A 301 1.07 -8.00 4.05
CA VAL A 301 1.20 -6.98 3.00
C VAL A 301 1.98 -7.54 1.81
N LEU A 302 1.50 -7.24 0.60
CA LEU A 302 2.16 -7.64 -0.64
C LEU A 302 3.34 -6.72 -0.97
N THR A 303 4.53 -7.29 -1.10
CA THR A 303 5.76 -6.57 -1.43
C THR A 303 6.48 -7.18 -2.62
N TYR A 304 7.39 -6.45 -3.24
CA TYR A 304 8.29 -7.00 -4.26
C TYR A 304 9.38 -7.86 -3.60
N ALA A 305 9.55 -9.08 -4.11
CA ALA A 305 10.44 -10.09 -3.53
C ALA A 305 11.94 -9.70 -3.56
N ALA A 306 12.31 -8.79 -4.48
CA ALA A 306 13.65 -8.23 -4.54
C ALA A 306 13.67 -6.94 -5.35
N MET A 307 14.70 -6.11 -5.15
CA MET A 307 14.91 -4.86 -5.90
C MET A 307 14.87 -5.03 -7.42
N PHE A 308 15.47 -6.10 -7.96
CA PHE A 308 15.52 -6.36 -9.40
C PHE A 308 14.24 -7.02 -9.96
N ARG A 309 13.34 -7.44 -9.06
CA ARG A 309 12.01 -7.99 -9.36
C ARG A 309 10.92 -6.91 -9.33
N ARG A 310 11.32 -5.65 -9.24
CA ARG A 310 10.50 -4.46 -9.47
C ARG A 310 10.50 -4.14 -10.97
#